data_AF-A0A0R1S4G9-F1
#
_entry.id   AF-A0A0R1S4G9-F1
#
_cell.length_a   1.000
_cell.length_b   1.000
_cell.length_c   1.000
_cell.angle_alpha   90.00
_cell.angle_beta   90.00
_cell.angle_gamma   90.00
#
_symmetry.space_group_name_H-M   'P 1'
#
loop_
_entity.id
_entity.type
_entity.pdbx_description
1 polymer ?
#
loop_
_entity_poly.entity_id
_entity_poly.type
_entity_poly.pdbx_seq_one_letter_code
_entity_poly.pdbx_strand_id
1 'polypeptide(L)'
;MKKFATVITAVSLALPLAFAAPLAANAATKPVATKTVKAAKGTTYTIANKGAQFFSKAKTYHTKDASPAVYKGLVYADAPKVTFTKKGNLKSGTTYKVTRSLKTAATKTTKAKTFFYVKGQGWVLASALTKGPFQQAD
;
A
#
# COMPACT_ATOMS: atom_id res chain seq x y z
N MET A 1 24.92 40.46 -46.04
CA MET A 1 23.47 40.64 -45.91
C MET A 1 23.10 40.50 -44.44
N LYS A 2 22.50 41.54 -43.84
CA LYS A 2 21.96 41.50 -42.47
C LYS A 2 20.85 40.42 -42.42
N LYS A 3 20.72 39.68 -41.29
CA LYS A 3 19.59 39.79 -40.35
C LYS A 3 19.40 38.56 -39.41
N PHE A 4 19.16 38.91 -38.13
CA PHE A 4 18.42 38.24 -37.05
C PHE A 4 19.05 37.13 -36.18
N ALA A 5 19.39 37.56 -34.97
CA ALA A 5 19.54 36.80 -33.74
C ALA A 5 18.20 36.26 -33.21
N THR A 6 18.20 35.12 -32.50
CA THR A 6 17.26 34.82 -31.38
C THR A 6 17.82 33.73 -30.46
N VAL A 7 18.31 34.19 -29.31
CA VAL A 7 18.19 33.71 -27.91
C VAL A 7 18.10 32.19 -27.61
N ILE A 8 19.14 31.70 -26.93
CA ILE A 8 19.20 30.45 -26.14
C ILE A 8 18.70 30.74 -24.73
N THR A 9 17.58 30.17 -24.31
CA THR A 9 17.13 30.20 -22.90
C THR A 9 17.70 29.00 -22.13
N ALA A 10 18.72 29.27 -21.34
CA ALA A 10 19.24 28.35 -20.33
C ALA A 10 18.26 28.24 -19.15
N VAL A 11 17.81 27.03 -18.83
CA VAL A 11 17.05 26.76 -17.61
C VAL A 11 18.05 26.48 -16.48
N SER A 12 18.31 27.50 -15.68
CA SER A 12 19.10 27.42 -14.45
C SER A 12 18.38 26.58 -13.38
N LEU A 13 19.05 25.51 -12.92
CA LEU A 13 18.72 24.79 -11.69
C LEU A 13 18.87 25.75 -10.49
N ALA A 14 17.76 26.17 -9.88
CA ALA A 14 17.75 26.84 -8.59
C ALA A 14 17.15 25.93 -7.53
N LEU A 15 18.00 25.49 -6.60
CA LEU A 15 17.64 24.74 -5.40
C LEU A 15 17.32 25.76 -4.28
N PRO A 16 16.10 25.82 -3.72
CA PRO A 16 15.84 26.70 -2.59
C PRO A 16 16.16 25.99 -1.28
N LEU A 17 17.30 26.36 -0.67
CA LEU A 17 17.53 26.25 0.75
C LEU A 17 16.68 27.32 1.46
N ALA A 18 15.54 26.94 2.03
CA ALA A 18 14.73 27.85 2.84
C ALA A 18 14.95 27.56 4.33
N PHE A 19 15.74 28.44 4.95
CA PHE A 19 15.86 28.62 6.39
C PHE A 19 14.50 28.96 7.02
N ALA A 20 14.28 28.45 8.23
CA ALA A 20 13.08 28.66 9.04
C ALA A 20 13.09 30.01 9.79
N ALA A 21 11.93 30.66 9.91
CA ALA A 21 11.46 31.34 11.13
C ALA A 21 9.96 31.70 11.01
N PRO A 22 9.21 31.79 12.12
CA PRO A 22 7.75 31.79 12.12
C PRO A 22 7.17 33.20 12.23
N LEU A 23 6.01 33.46 11.62
CA LEU A 23 5.14 34.56 12.04
C LEU A 23 3.68 34.27 11.63
N ALA A 24 2.80 34.28 12.63
CA ALA A 24 1.37 34.16 12.46
C ALA A 24 0.79 35.48 11.92
N ALA A 25 0.02 35.43 10.84
CA ALA A 25 -1.00 36.42 10.50
C ALA A 25 -1.99 35.83 9.50
N ASN A 26 -3.26 36.01 9.82
CA ASN A 26 -4.44 35.38 9.24
C ASN A 26 -4.71 35.92 7.82
N ALA A 27 -4.55 35.10 6.77
CA ALA A 27 -5.15 35.34 5.45
C ALA A 27 -5.38 34.00 4.73
N ALA A 28 -6.64 33.67 4.51
CA ALA A 28 -7.09 32.39 4.00
C ALA A 28 -6.76 32.22 2.50
N THR A 29 -5.66 31.54 2.21
CA THR A 29 -5.43 30.87 0.92
C THR A 29 -5.15 29.40 1.21
N LYS A 30 -6.07 28.52 0.81
CA LYS A 30 -6.01 27.08 1.07
C LYS A 30 -4.64 26.51 0.62
N PRO A 31 -3.76 26.08 1.53
CA PRO A 31 -2.60 25.33 1.12
C PRO A 31 -3.09 23.99 0.58
N VAL A 32 -2.64 23.62 -0.63
CA VAL A 32 -2.67 22.23 -1.07
C VAL A 32 -1.86 21.47 -0.04
N ALA A 33 -2.57 20.79 0.87
CA ALA A 33 -1.97 19.92 1.84
C ALA A 33 -1.31 18.78 1.06
N THR A 34 -0.02 18.93 0.78
CA THR A 34 0.87 17.80 0.59
C THR A 34 0.79 17.05 1.90
N LYS A 35 -0.15 16.09 1.97
CA LYS A 35 -0.24 15.14 3.07
C LYS A 35 1.10 14.42 3.09
N THR A 36 2.03 14.91 3.91
CA THR A 36 3.11 14.11 4.45
C THR A 36 2.43 12.99 5.22
N VAL A 37 2.11 11.91 4.50
CA VAL A 37 1.61 10.67 5.07
C VAL A 37 2.74 10.22 5.99
N LYS A 38 2.59 10.48 7.29
CA LYS A 38 3.40 9.87 8.34
C LYS A 38 3.57 8.41 7.94
N ALA A 39 4.81 7.99 7.63
CA ALA A 39 5.07 6.65 7.15
C ALA A 39 4.43 5.69 8.17
N ALA A 40 3.35 5.02 7.76
CA ALA A 40 2.66 4.12 8.65
C ALA A 40 3.67 3.07 9.09
N LYS A 41 3.84 2.87 10.40
CA LYS A 41 4.81 1.91 10.93
C LYS A 41 4.47 0.54 10.34
N GLY A 42 5.32 0.05 9.44
CA GLY A 42 5.16 -1.26 8.83
C GLY A 42 5.51 -2.35 9.83
N THR A 43 4.75 -3.43 9.84
CA THR A 43 5.07 -4.61 10.65
C THR A 43 5.82 -5.62 9.81
N THR A 44 7.02 -5.99 10.24
CA THR A 44 7.85 -6.98 9.56
C THR A 44 7.58 -8.37 10.11
N TYR A 45 7.38 -9.33 9.22
CA TYR A 45 7.19 -10.74 9.54
C TYR A 45 8.21 -11.58 8.77
N THR A 46 8.61 -12.69 9.37
CA THR A 46 9.34 -13.74 8.67
C THR A 46 8.35 -14.58 7.86
N ILE A 47 8.68 -14.88 6.61
CA ILE A 47 7.89 -15.75 5.72
C ILE A 47 8.18 -17.21 6.11
N ALA A 48 7.14 -18.03 6.24
CA ALA A 48 7.31 -19.45 6.51
C ALA A 48 8.00 -20.14 5.32
N ASN A 49 8.71 -21.24 5.56
CA ASN A 49 9.28 -22.04 4.47
C ASN A 49 8.16 -22.49 3.51
N LYS A 50 8.35 -22.28 2.20
CA LYS A 50 7.32 -22.46 1.15
C LYS A 50 5.99 -21.73 1.44
N GLY A 51 6.02 -20.67 2.25
CA GLY A 51 4.84 -19.93 2.68
C GLY A 51 4.29 -18.96 1.63
N ALA A 52 5.09 -18.61 0.62
CA ALA A 52 4.66 -17.80 -0.51
C ALA A 52 4.16 -18.72 -1.64
N GLN A 53 2.93 -18.52 -2.09
CA GLN A 53 2.35 -19.25 -3.20
C GLN A 53 1.66 -18.30 -4.17
N PHE A 54 1.87 -18.54 -5.46
CA PHE A 54 1.16 -17.88 -6.54
C PHE A 54 0.11 -18.86 -7.06
N PHE A 55 -1.15 -18.43 -7.11
CA PHE A 55 -2.20 -19.27 -7.64
C PHE A 55 -2.24 -19.15 -9.15
N SER A 56 -2.15 -20.29 -9.85
CA SER A 56 -2.30 -20.34 -11.31
C SER A 56 -3.67 -19.86 -11.77
N LYS A 57 -4.69 -20.03 -10.93
CA LYS A 57 -6.05 -19.49 -11.13
C LYS A 57 -6.43 -18.58 -9.98
N ALA A 58 -6.97 -17.42 -10.30
CA ALA A 58 -7.45 -16.47 -9.31
C ALA A 58 -8.62 -17.08 -8.52
N LYS A 59 -8.50 -17.11 -7.20
CA LYS A 59 -9.55 -17.62 -6.31
C LYS A 59 -10.53 -16.50 -5.96
N THR A 60 -11.81 -16.84 -5.93
CA THR A 60 -12.87 -15.89 -5.54
C THR A 60 -13.03 -15.87 -4.03
N TYR A 61 -12.97 -14.68 -3.46
CA TYR A 61 -13.23 -14.41 -2.04
C TYR A 61 -14.12 -13.19 -1.93
N HIS A 62 -14.87 -13.04 -0.84
CA HIS A 62 -15.61 -11.84 -0.55
C HIS A 62 -15.36 -11.34 0.86
N THR A 63 -15.63 -10.06 1.04
CA THR A 63 -15.78 -9.44 2.36
C THR A 63 -17.24 -9.58 2.77
N LYS A 64 -17.49 -9.96 4.02
CA LYS A 64 -18.84 -9.91 4.61
C LYS A 64 -19.16 -8.44 4.99
N ASP A 65 -19.73 -8.20 6.15
CA ASP A 65 -20.06 -6.84 6.63
C ASP A 65 -18.82 -6.06 7.08
N ALA A 66 -17.71 -6.75 7.37
CA ALA A 66 -16.46 -6.12 7.76
C ALA A 66 -15.72 -5.49 6.57
N SER A 67 -15.08 -4.33 6.81
CA SER A 67 -14.17 -3.67 5.87
C SER A 67 -12.71 -3.97 6.24
N PRO A 68 -12.13 -5.12 5.80
CA PRO A 68 -10.83 -5.55 6.29
C PRO A 68 -9.71 -4.63 5.84
N ALA A 69 -8.69 -4.48 6.69
CA ALA A 69 -7.52 -3.66 6.38
C ALA A 69 -6.71 -4.23 5.22
N VAL A 70 -6.31 -3.34 4.32
CA VAL A 70 -5.44 -3.61 3.18
C VAL A 70 -4.03 -3.12 3.49
N TYR A 71 -3.06 -3.95 3.21
CA TYR A 71 -1.64 -3.72 3.46
C TYR A 71 -0.86 -3.71 2.14
N LYS A 72 0.11 -2.80 2.04
CA LYS A 72 1.21 -2.88 1.07
C LYS A 72 2.27 -3.81 1.64
N GLY A 73 2.65 -4.84 0.89
CA GLY A 73 3.68 -5.79 1.28
C GLY A 73 4.98 -5.47 0.54
N LEU A 74 6.08 -5.33 1.29
CA LEU A 74 7.44 -5.24 0.75
C LEU A 74 8.16 -6.53 1.11
N VAL A 75 8.45 -7.36 0.10
CA VAL A 75 9.20 -8.61 0.27
C VAL A 75 10.68 -8.29 0.07
N TYR A 76 11.52 -8.73 1.00
CA TYR A 76 12.96 -8.53 0.92
C TYR A 76 13.57 -9.55 -0.05
N ALA A 77 14.54 -9.13 -0.87
CA ALA A 77 15.19 -10.01 -1.83
C ALA A 77 16.14 -11.00 -1.12
N ASP A 78 16.90 -10.50 -0.15
CA ASP A 78 18.00 -11.25 0.50
C ASP A 78 17.58 -11.93 1.80
N ALA A 79 16.33 -11.80 2.22
CA ALA A 79 15.83 -12.38 3.46
C ALA A 79 14.39 -12.87 3.30
N PRO A 80 14.00 -13.96 3.98
CA PRO A 80 12.63 -14.46 4.00
C PRO A 80 11.77 -13.57 4.90
N LYS A 81 11.69 -12.28 4.60
CA LYS A 81 10.99 -11.26 5.38
C LYS A 81 10.03 -10.50 4.49
N VAL A 82 8.94 -10.04 5.09
CA VAL A 82 7.96 -9.18 4.46
C VAL A 82 7.54 -8.08 5.43
N THR A 83 7.50 -6.84 4.97
CA THR A 83 6.94 -5.72 5.75
C THR A 83 5.57 -5.35 5.22
N PHE A 84 4.57 -5.42 6.09
CA PHE A 84 3.21 -4.98 5.80
C PHE A 84 2.96 -3.60 6.37
N THR A 85 2.64 -2.66 5.48
CA THR A 85 2.27 -1.29 5.85
C THR A 85 0.79 -1.07 5.52
N LYS A 86 -0.01 -0.63 6.50
CA LYS A 86 -1.44 -0.39 6.25
C LYS A 86 -1.59 0.70 5.19
N LYS A 87 -2.36 0.38 4.14
CA LYS A 87 -2.68 1.26 3.01
C LYS A 87 -4.10 1.82 3.12
N GLY A 88 -5.04 0.99 3.59
CA GLY A 88 -6.46 1.35 3.65
C GLY A 88 -7.32 0.17 4.08
N ASN A 89 -8.54 0.10 3.55
CA ASN A 89 -9.52 -0.95 3.82
C ASN A 89 -10.20 -1.40 2.51
N LEU A 90 -10.63 -2.66 2.44
CA LEU A 90 -11.53 -3.12 1.38
C LEU A 90 -12.95 -2.64 1.66
N LYS A 91 -13.74 -2.48 0.59
CA LYS A 91 -15.19 -2.32 0.70
C LYS A 91 -15.80 -3.62 1.21
N SER A 92 -16.75 -3.51 2.14
CA SER A 92 -17.61 -4.62 2.60
C SER A 92 -18.55 -5.09 1.49
N GLY A 93 -19.13 -6.28 1.65
CA GLY A 93 -20.10 -6.87 0.71
C GLY A 93 -19.60 -7.06 -0.73
N THR A 94 -18.28 -7.01 -0.95
CA THR A 94 -17.70 -7.01 -2.30
C THR A 94 -16.95 -8.31 -2.57
N THR A 95 -17.12 -8.83 -3.79
CA THR A 95 -16.37 -9.99 -4.28
C THR A 95 -15.04 -9.55 -4.91
N TYR A 96 -13.97 -10.24 -4.53
CA TYR A 96 -12.61 -9.98 -4.94
C TYR A 96 -11.93 -11.24 -5.49
N LYS A 97 -10.89 -11.02 -6.29
CA LYS A 97 -10.04 -12.07 -6.85
C LYS A 97 -8.69 -12.07 -6.15
N VAL A 98 -8.34 -13.20 -5.54
CA VAL A 98 -7.07 -13.44 -4.88
C VAL A 98 -6.14 -14.22 -5.79
N THR A 99 -4.92 -13.73 -5.98
CA THR A 99 -3.93 -14.36 -6.89
C THR A 99 -2.70 -14.89 -6.17
N ARG A 100 -2.44 -14.46 -4.93
CA ARG A 100 -1.27 -14.89 -4.16
C ARG A 100 -1.64 -15.14 -2.71
N SER A 101 -0.93 -16.05 -2.06
CA SER A 101 -0.98 -16.24 -0.61
C SER A 101 0.42 -16.17 -0.01
N LEU A 102 0.50 -15.62 1.19
CA LEU A 102 1.72 -15.52 1.95
C LEU A 102 1.44 -15.94 3.39
N LYS A 103 2.09 -17.02 3.82
CA LYS A 103 2.05 -17.49 5.20
C LYS A 103 3.30 -16.99 5.93
N THR A 104 3.10 -16.32 7.06
CA THR A 104 4.18 -15.92 7.95
C THR A 104 4.55 -17.08 8.86
N ALA A 105 5.82 -17.14 9.25
CA ALA A 105 6.29 -18.06 10.28
C ALA A 105 5.65 -17.72 11.63
N ALA A 106 5.37 -18.74 12.43
CA ALA A 106 5.11 -18.53 13.85
C ALA A 106 6.44 -18.23 14.56
N THR A 107 6.41 -17.31 15.51
CA THR A 107 7.51 -17.06 16.44
C THR A 107 7.07 -17.50 17.84
N LYS A 108 8.00 -17.49 18.81
CA LYS A 108 7.67 -17.80 20.22
C LYS A 108 6.54 -16.92 20.79
N THR A 109 6.37 -15.71 20.26
CA THR A 109 5.41 -14.71 20.75
C THR A 109 4.24 -14.45 19.81
N THR A 110 4.33 -14.87 18.54
CA THR A 110 3.35 -14.50 17.52
C THR A 110 2.93 -15.72 16.70
N LYS A 111 1.62 -15.98 16.62
CA LYS A 111 1.08 -17.06 15.79
C LYS A 111 1.29 -16.77 14.30
N ALA A 112 1.45 -17.84 13.51
CA ALA A 112 1.50 -17.75 12.06
C ALA A 112 0.22 -17.10 11.51
N LYS A 113 0.38 -16.19 10.54
CA LYS A 113 -0.72 -15.49 9.88
C LYS A 113 -0.66 -15.78 8.39
N THR A 114 -1.83 -15.88 7.77
CA THR A 114 -1.93 -16.02 6.33
C THR A 114 -2.48 -14.73 5.75
N PHE A 115 -1.82 -14.22 4.72
CA PHE A 115 -2.22 -13.04 3.97
C PHE A 115 -2.54 -13.45 2.54
N PHE A 116 -3.60 -12.89 1.99
CA PHE A 116 -4.02 -13.05 0.61
C PHE A 116 -3.84 -11.75 -0.15
N TYR A 117 -3.26 -11.84 -1.34
CA TYR A 117 -3.14 -10.71 -2.24
C TYR A 117 -4.40 -10.59 -3.09
N VAL A 118 -5.17 -9.53 -2.84
CA VAL A 118 -6.32 -9.14 -3.62
C VAL A 118 -5.87 -8.30 -4.81
N LYS A 119 -6.21 -8.73 -6.02
CA LYS A 119 -5.79 -8.09 -7.27
C LYS A 119 -6.21 -6.60 -7.27
N GLY A 120 -5.25 -5.71 -7.50
CA GLY A 120 -5.46 -4.26 -7.57
C GLY A 120 -5.62 -3.54 -6.22
N GLN A 121 -5.79 -4.27 -5.11
CA GLN A 121 -6.02 -3.66 -3.79
C GLN A 121 -4.77 -3.73 -2.91
N GLY A 122 -4.27 -4.95 -2.66
CA GLY A 122 -3.14 -5.21 -1.78
C GLY A 122 -3.28 -6.52 -1.00
N TRP A 123 -2.53 -6.63 0.09
CA TRP A 123 -2.55 -7.79 0.98
C TRP A 123 -3.61 -7.64 2.07
N VAL A 124 -4.35 -8.70 2.34
CA VAL A 124 -5.41 -8.74 3.36
C VAL A 124 -5.25 -10.01 4.18
N LEU A 125 -5.61 -9.95 5.46
CA LEU A 125 -5.51 -11.11 6.34
C LEU A 125 -6.59 -12.15 5.94
N ALA A 126 -6.18 -13.40 5.77
CA ALA A 126 -7.02 -14.47 5.22
C ALA A 126 -8.29 -14.72 6.05
N SER A 127 -8.21 -14.62 7.39
CA SER A 127 -9.36 -14.81 8.27
C SER A 127 -10.40 -13.70 8.18
N ALA A 128 -10.10 -12.59 7.49
CA ALA A 128 -11.03 -11.50 7.25
C ALA A 128 -11.73 -11.60 5.89
N LEU A 129 -11.47 -12.68 5.13
CA LEU A 129 -12.08 -12.96 3.83
C LEU A 129 -12.80 -14.31 3.89
N THR A 130 -13.97 -14.36 3.27
CA THR A 130 -14.74 -15.61 3.13
C THR A 130 -14.55 -16.15 1.72
N LYS A 131 -14.34 -17.45 1.58
CA LYS A 131 -14.16 -18.11 0.28
C LYS A 131 -15.50 -18.15 -0.47
N GLY A 132 -15.47 -17.89 -1.77
CA GLY A 132 -16.65 -17.90 -2.64
C GLY A 132 -17.14 -16.50 -3.02
N PRO A 133 -18.09 -16.40 -3.97
CA PRO A 133 -18.74 -15.13 -4.29
C PRO A 133 -19.59 -14.64 -3.12
N PHE A 134 -19.73 -13.31 -2.98
CA PHE A 134 -20.72 -12.73 -2.08
C PHE A 134 -22.11 -13.09 -2.61
N GLN A 135 -22.94 -13.66 -1.75
CA GLN A 135 -24.37 -13.82 -2.00
C GLN A 135 -25.08 -13.08 -0.89
N GLN A 136 -25.89 -12.09 -1.27
CA GLN A 136 -26.82 -11.47 -0.35
C GLN A 136 -27.95 -12.48 -0.14
N ALA A 137 -28.23 -12.83 1.12
CA ALA A 137 -29.45 -13.59 1.42
C ALA A 137 -30.63 -12.65 1.18
N ASP A 138 -31.56 -13.09 0.34
CA ASP A 138 -32.86 -12.46 0.08
C ASP A 138 -33.80 -12.69 1.27
#